data_AF-A0AA40T2J0-F1
#
_entry.id   AF-A0AA40T2J0-F1
#
_cell.length_a   1.000
_cell.length_b   1.000
_cell.length_c   1.000
_cell.angle_alpha   90.00
_cell.angle_beta   90.00
_cell.angle_gamma   90.00
#
_symmetry.space_group_name_H-M   'P 1'
#
loop_
_entity.id
_entity.type
_entity.pdbx_description
1 polymer ?
#
loop_
_entity_poly.entity_id
_entity_poly.type
_entity_poly.pdbx_seq_one_letter_code
_entity_poly.pdbx_strand_id
1 'polypeptide(L)'
;MLDLTLFSAYYLSLSLSRTQVWLASPFVHIDDELGVSLLFRVNHFRDDLKEKRGEYHRFAAELEPVREQLIPQDTIQAWIPAKIPSSTTELLDGNCVGEAVNDPAEVKEELQEELKDKTPYELRSAAVEAFWKRDYLRAMTIFDELAKIHNSNEYNHVAMYQHGVAMWNTSEQLGAEGHIYDLHQRISWLKNAVELLKEASQHRNSDYSAKALYERSKALCRLSHLVTDDNAFFTQACEDAEKAANSVYERAYISWYQRLVERGC
;
A
#
# COMPACT_ATOMS: atom_id res chain seq x y z
N MET A 1 2.68 1.16 33.63
CA MET A 1 1.66 2.17 33.28
C MET A 1 2.30 3.00 32.18
N LEU A 2 2.07 2.63 30.92
CA LEU A 2 2.78 3.17 29.75
C LEU A 2 1.95 4.30 29.15
N ASP A 3 2.59 5.45 28.99
CA ASP A 3 2.03 6.69 28.49
C ASP A 3 1.84 6.59 26.95
N LEU A 4 0.58 6.51 26.50
CA LEU A 4 0.17 6.25 25.11
C LEU A 4 0.03 7.52 24.26
N THR A 5 0.54 8.66 24.73
CA THR A 5 0.29 9.99 24.15
C THR A 5 1.15 10.36 22.94
N LEU A 6 2.11 9.51 22.52
CA LEU A 6 3.07 9.85 21.47
C LEU A 6 2.85 9.21 20.09
N PHE A 7 1.82 8.37 19.90
CA PHE A 7 1.66 7.59 18.66
C PHE A 7 0.81 8.24 17.55
N SER A 8 0.29 9.46 17.74
CA SER A 8 -0.80 9.99 16.90
C SER A 8 -0.39 10.91 15.73
N ALA A 9 0.88 11.28 15.55
CA ALA A 9 1.21 12.41 14.64
C ALA A 9 1.71 12.03 13.24
N TYR A 10 1.97 10.76 12.92
CA TYR A 10 2.72 10.41 11.70
C TYR A 10 1.94 9.80 10.53
N TYR A 11 0.62 9.68 10.63
CA TYR A 11 -0.18 9.15 9.53
C TYR A 11 -1.38 10.04 9.27
N LEU A 12 -1.33 10.78 8.15
CA LEU A 12 -2.43 11.10 7.22
C LEU A 12 -2.14 12.43 6.52
N SER A 13 -1.35 12.39 5.46
CA SER A 13 -1.52 13.35 4.37
C SER A 13 -1.79 12.58 3.10
N LEU A 14 -2.84 13.02 2.39
CA LEU A 14 -3.28 12.64 1.04
C LEU A 14 -4.42 11.61 1.00
N SER A 15 -5.65 12.11 0.94
CA SER A 15 -6.36 12.07 -0.35
C SER A 15 -7.60 12.99 -0.40
N LEU A 16 -7.68 13.70 -1.54
CA LEU A 16 -8.83 14.02 -2.38
C LEU A 16 -9.85 15.12 -2.02
N SER A 17 -9.93 16.06 -2.98
CA SER A 17 -11.07 16.88 -3.39
C SER A 17 -11.49 18.05 -2.48
N ARG A 18 -11.62 19.23 -3.12
CA ARG A 18 -12.07 20.49 -2.52
C ARG A 18 -13.53 20.35 -2.03
N THR A 19 -13.70 19.87 -0.80
CA THR A 19 -14.76 20.21 0.18
C THR A 19 -14.72 19.32 1.44
N GLN A 20 -13.85 18.32 1.51
CA GLN A 20 -13.78 17.41 2.66
C GLN A 20 -12.45 17.59 3.39
N VAL A 21 -12.43 18.57 4.31
CA VAL A 21 -11.33 18.73 5.26
C VAL A 21 -11.52 17.70 6.38
N TRP A 22 -10.54 16.83 6.60
CA TRP A 22 -10.47 16.00 7.80
C TRP A 22 -10.20 16.93 8.99
N LEU A 23 -11.21 17.14 9.83
CA LEU A 23 -11.12 18.09 10.96
C LEU A 23 -10.76 17.40 12.30
N ALA A 24 -10.54 16.09 12.28
CA ALA A 24 -10.20 15.31 13.46
C ALA A 24 -9.11 14.29 13.13
N SER A 25 -8.10 14.20 14.00
CA SER A 25 -7.13 13.10 14.01
C SER A 25 -7.88 11.77 14.19
N PRO A 26 -7.46 10.66 13.55
CA PRO A 26 -8.06 9.36 13.84
C PRO A 26 -7.87 9.04 15.33
N PHE A 27 -8.98 8.87 16.05
CA PHE A 27 -8.95 8.48 17.46
C PHE A 27 -9.16 6.97 17.56
N VAL A 28 -8.26 6.31 18.29
CA VAL A 28 -8.43 4.91 18.69
C VAL A 28 -9.23 4.93 19.98
N HIS A 29 -10.46 4.43 19.94
CA HIS A 29 -11.27 4.23 21.12
C HIS A 29 -11.44 2.73 21.36
N ILE A 30 -11.10 2.27 22.56
CA ILE A 30 -11.29 0.87 22.95
C ILE A 30 -12.59 0.82 23.74
N ASP A 31 -13.61 0.19 23.16
CA ASP A 31 -14.87 -0.09 23.81
C ASP A 31 -14.76 -1.44 24.53
N ASP A 32 -15.22 -1.50 25.79
CA ASP A 32 -15.17 -2.71 26.61
C ASP A 32 -16.10 -3.82 26.09
N GLU A 33 -17.16 -3.50 25.32
CA GLU A 33 -18.03 -4.49 24.68
C GLU A 33 -17.57 -4.90 23.27
N LEU A 34 -16.95 -3.99 22.51
CA LEU A 34 -16.69 -4.15 21.06
C LEU A 34 -15.20 -4.23 20.68
N GLY A 35 -14.28 -4.01 21.61
CA GLY A 35 -12.83 -3.98 21.35
C GLY A 35 -12.36 -2.66 20.71
N VAL A 36 -11.22 -2.72 20.00
CA VAL A 36 -10.58 -1.53 19.40
C VAL A 36 -11.41 -1.01 18.22
N SER A 37 -11.98 0.18 18.37
CA SER A 37 -12.73 0.90 17.35
C SER A 37 -11.95 2.11 16.87
N LEU A 38 -11.77 2.23 15.56
CA LEU A 38 -11.13 3.39 14.94
C LEU A 38 -12.25 4.32 14.43
N LEU A 39 -12.33 5.52 14.98
CA LEU A 39 -13.20 6.57 14.46
C LEU A 39 -12.45 7.29 13.35
N PHE A 40 -12.95 7.21 12.12
CA PHE A 40 -12.26 7.80 10.98
C PHE A 40 -12.81 9.18 10.64
N ARG A 41 -14.13 9.35 10.65
CA ARG A 41 -14.72 10.52 9.99
C ARG A 41 -15.91 11.08 10.76
N VAL A 42 -15.92 12.40 10.93
CA VAL A 42 -17.10 13.16 11.38
C VAL A 42 -17.49 14.10 10.26
N ASN A 43 -18.63 13.83 9.63
CA ASN A 43 -19.13 14.67 8.54
C ASN A 43 -19.72 15.96 9.10
N HIS A 44 -19.41 17.09 8.44
CA HIS A 44 -19.97 18.42 8.73
C HIS A 44 -19.71 18.91 10.18
N PHE A 45 -18.45 19.20 10.49
CA PHE A 45 -18.08 19.93 11.70
C PHE A 45 -18.52 21.41 11.58
N ARG A 46 -19.82 21.67 11.69
CA ARG A 46 -20.37 22.99 12.00
C ARG A 46 -20.80 22.99 13.46
N ASP A 47 -20.51 24.05 14.17
CA ASP A 47 -20.63 24.14 15.64
C ASP A 47 -22.08 24.13 16.17
N ASP A 48 -23.09 24.08 15.29
CA ASP A 48 -24.47 24.38 15.64
C ASP A 48 -25.36 23.14 15.90
N LEU A 49 -24.83 21.92 15.87
CA LEU A 49 -25.60 20.68 16.04
C LEU A 49 -25.23 19.94 17.34
N LYS A 50 -26.24 19.65 18.17
CA LYS A 50 -26.14 18.91 19.45
C LYS A 50 -25.70 17.45 19.31
N GLU A 51 -25.90 16.88 18.12
CA GLU A 51 -25.56 15.49 17.80
C GLU A 51 -24.83 15.47 16.46
N LYS A 52 -23.74 14.69 16.38
CA LYS A 52 -22.92 14.58 15.15
C LYS A 52 -22.93 13.14 14.66
N ARG A 53 -22.99 12.96 13.35
CA ARG A 53 -22.90 11.64 12.71
C ARG A 53 -21.44 11.29 12.47
N GLY A 54 -20.97 10.21 13.10
CA GLY A 54 -19.63 9.65 12.93
C GLY A 54 -19.67 8.36 12.11
N GLU A 55 -18.65 8.16 11.28
CA GLU A 55 -18.38 6.90 10.60
C GLU A 55 -17.24 6.18 11.35
N TYR A 56 -17.54 4.98 11.83
CA TYR A 56 -16.57 4.04 12.39
C TYR A 56 -16.20 3.02 11.33
N HIS A 57 -14.92 2.71 11.18
CA HIS A 57 -14.51 1.54 10.40
C HIS A 57 -13.89 0.51 11.34
N ARG A 58 -14.38 -0.72 11.28
CA ARG A 58 -13.74 -1.86 11.95
C ARG A 58 -12.74 -2.47 10.96
N PHE A 59 -11.73 -3.18 11.47
CA PHE A 59 -10.74 -3.86 10.62
C PHE A 59 -11.44 -4.70 9.55
N ALA A 60 -10.87 -4.70 8.33
CA ALA A 60 -11.47 -5.17 7.07
C ALA A 60 -11.85 -6.67 6.97
N ALA A 61 -11.95 -7.38 8.10
CA ALA A 61 -12.24 -8.81 8.18
C ALA A 61 -13.69 -9.14 8.62
N GLU A 62 -14.56 -8.15 8.82
CA GLU A 62 -15.96 -8.35 9.24
C GLU A 62 -16.99 -7.96 8.17
N LEU A 63 -18.19 -8.56 8.26
CA LEU A 63 -19.28 -8.51 7.28
C LEU A 63 -19.83 -7.08 7.03
N GLU A 64 -19.63 -6.14 7.98
CA GLU A 64 -20.06 -4.75 7.90
C GLU A 64 -18.88 -3.81 8.24
N PRO A 65 -18.05 -3.42 7.25
CA PRO A 65 -16.80 -2.70 7.51
C PRO A 65 -17.01 -1.24 7.93
N VAL A 66 -18.21 -0.68 7.75
CA VAL A 66 -18.55 0.70 8.10
C VAL A 66 -19.86 0.72 8.88
N ARG A 67 -19.83 1.31 10.07
CA ARG A 67 -21.03 1.53 10.89
C ARG A 67 -21.21 3.02 11.15
N GLU A 68 -22.38 3.54 10.78
CA GLU A 68 -22.78 4.91 11.13
C GLU A 68 -23.39 4.92 12.53
N GLN A 69 -22.91 5.81 13.40
CA GLN A 69 -23.48 6.01 14.72
C GLN A 69 -23.59 7.50 15.03
N LEU A 70 -24.66 7.87 15.75
CA LEU A 70 -24.82 9.20 16.31
C LEU A 70 -23.99 9.29 17.59
N ILE A 71 -23.06 10.24 17.63
CA ILE A 71 -22.19 10.44 18.78
C ILE A 71 -22.60 11.76 19.46
N PRO A 72 -22.80 11.76 20.79
CA PRO A 72 -23.03 12.98 21.55
C PRO A 72 -21.88 13.97 21.38
N GLN A 73 -22.19 15.26 21.26
CA GLN A 73 -21.20 16.32 21.07
C GLN A 73 -20.17 16.39 22.21
N ASP A 74 -20.59 16.14 23.44
CA ASP A 74 -19.74 16.20 24.63
C ASP A 74 -18.61 15.16 24.57
N THR A 75 -18.90 13.97 24.04
CA THR A 75 -17.91 12.90 23.84
C THR A 75 -16.87 13.32 22.80
N ILE A 76 -17.30 13.96 21.70
CA ILE A 76 -16.39 14.41 20.64
C ILE A 76 -15.51 15.56 21.12
N GLN A 77 -16.04 16.51 21.90
CA GLN A 77 -15.25 17.66 22.39
C GLN A 77 -14.05 17.22 23.24
N ALA A 78 -14.22 16.17 24.06
CA ALA A 78 -13.12 15.61 24.85
C ALA A 78 -11.99 15.01 24.00
N TRP A 79 -12.28 14.64 22.75
CA TRP A 79 -11.31 14.03 21.84
C TRP A 79 -10.55 15.07 21.02
N ILE A 80 -11.11 16.27 20.81
CA ILE A 80 -10.44 17.33 20.05
C ILE A 80 -9.31 17.91 20.91
N PRO A 81 -8.03 17.87 20.47
CA PRO A 81 -6.95 18.51 21.19
C PRO A 81 -7.26 19.99 21.39
N ALA A 82 -7.18 20.46 22.63
CA ALA A 82 -7.35 21.88 22.92
C ALA A 82 -6.39 22.69 22.04
N LYS A 83 -6.88 23.75 21.39
CA LYS A 83 -6.05 24.65 20.58
C LYS A 83 -4.87 25.11 21.44
N ILE A 84 -3.67 24.64 21.10
CA ILE A 84 -2.44 25.12 21.71
C ILE A 84 -2.36 26.60 21.34
N PRO A 85 -2.37 27.54 22.32
CA PRO A 85 -2.22 28.94 22.02
C PRO A 85 -0.85 29.15 21.35
N SER A 86 -0.86 29.76 20.17
CA SER A 86 0.34 30.08 19.42
C SER A 86 1.23 31.02 20.23
N SER A 87 2.24 30.49 20.90
CA SER A 87 3.32 31.26 21.51
C SER A 87 4.66 30.73 21.03
N THR A 88 5.31 31.56 20.19
CA THR A 88 6.75 31.75 20.09
C THR A 88 7.61 30.49 19.95
N THR A 89 7.91 30.11 18.70
CA THR A 89 9.04 29.21 18.43
C THR A 89 10.28 30.07 18.21
N GLU A 90 11.05 30.26 19.28
CA GLU A 90 12.48 30.51 19.18
C GLU A 90 13.16 29.37 18.41
N LEU A 91 14.17 29.72 17.60
CA LEU A 91 15.04 28.79 16.92
C LEU A 91 15.66 27.82 17.93
N LEU A 92 15.29 26.55 17.83
CA LEU A 92 16.08 25.46 18.37
C LEU A 92 16.54 24.60 17.19
N ASP A 93 17.85 24.68 16.95
CA ASP A 93 18.66 23.72 16.23
C ASP A 93 18.32 22.30 16.70
N GLY A 94 17.40 21.67 15.98
CA GLY A 94 17.07 20.27 16.08
C GLY A 94 17.25 19.68 14.70
N ASN A 95 18.40 19.04 14.50
CA ASN A 95 18.83 18.39 13.28
C ASN A 95 17.87 17.23 12.94
N CYS A 96 16.68 17.54 12.43
CA CYS A 96 15.73 16.61 11.86
C CYS A 96 15.89 16.69 10.35
N VAL A 97 16.70 15.79 9.81
CA VAL A 97 16.80 15.50 8.39
C VAL A 97 15.41 15.03 7.94
N GLY A 98 14.56 15.97 7.55
CA GLY A 98 13.50 15.68 6.61
C GLY A 98 14.20 15.41 5.30
N GLU A 99 14.33 14.13 4.94
CA GLU A 99 14.70 13.75 3.58
C GLU A 99 13.68 14.44 2.66
N ALA A 100 14.18 15.40 1.88
CA ALA A 100 13.46 15.91 0.75
C ALA A 100 13.05 14.68 -0.08
N VAL A 101 11.77 14.61 -0.46
CA VAL A 101 11.30 13.62 -1.43
C VAL A 101 11.97 13.98 -2.75
N ASN A 102 13.17 13.42 -2.97
CA ASN A 102 13.94 13.63 -4.18
C ASN A 102 13.13 13.14 -5.37
N ASP A 103 13.35 13.75 -6.54
CA ASP A 103 12.74 13.26 -7.77
C ASP A 103 13.13 11.78 -7.92
N PRO A 104 12.19 10.85 -8.08
CA PRO A 104 12.53 9.44 -8.19
C PRO A 104 13.42 9.10 -9.40
N ALA A 105 13.57 10.02 -10.37
CA ALA A 105 14.64 9.96 -11.37
C ALA A 105 16.04 10.19 -10.76
N GLU A 106 16.18 11.16 -9.87
CA GLU A 106 17.41 11.50 -9.13
C GLU A 106 17.80 10.36 -8.17
N VAL A 107 16.80 9.80 -7.46
CA VAL A 107 16.99 8.62 -6.60
C VAL A 107 17.54 7.43 -7.39
N LYS A 108 17.10 7.25 -8.64
CA LYS A 108 17.55 6.16 -9.51
C LYS A 108 19.01 6.33 -9.93
N GLU A 109 19.45 7.54 -10.24
CA GLU A 109 20.84 7.82 -10.63
C GLU A 109 21.81 7.59 -9.45
N GLU A 110 21.46 8.06 -8.25
CA GLU A 110 22.26 7.83 -7.04
C GLU A 110 22.40 6.34 -6.72
N LEU A 111 21.29 5.60 -6.81
CA LEU A 111 21.28 4.15 -6.63
C LEU A 111 22.15 3.44 -7.67
N GLN A 112 22.16 3.87 -8.93
CA GLN A 112 22.94 3.20 -9.97
C GLN A 112 24.45 3.26 -9.73
N GLU A 113 24.95 4.39 -9.22
CA GLU A 113 26.37 4.46 -8.83
C GLU A 113 26.68 3.61 -7.59
N GLU A 114 25.75 3.48 -6.62
CA GLU A 114 25.93 2.58 -5.47
C GLU A 114 25.99 1.09 -5.87
N LEU A 115 25.34 0.71 -6.97
CA LEU A 115 25.16 -0.68 -7.39
C LEU A 115 26.24 -1.21 -8.34
N LYS A 116 27.05 -0.32 -8.93
CA LYS A 116 27.95 -0.58 -10.07
C LYS A 116 28.99 -1.69 -9.83
N ASP A 117 29.39 -1.89 -8.58
CA ASP A 117 30.42 -2.86 -8.19
C ASP A 117 29.88 -4.04 -7.36
N LYS A 118 28.56 -4.13 -7.15
CA LYS A 118 27.98 -5.20 -6.33
C LYS A 118 27.89 -6.50 -7.11
N THR A 119 28.25 -7.59 -6.45
CA THR A 119 28.07 -8.95 -6.97
C THR A 119 26.58 -9.30 -7.06
N PRO A 120 26.18 -10.30 -7.88
CA PRO A 120 24.77 -10.71 -7.96
C PRO A 120 24.16 -11.11 -6.62
N TYR A 121 24.94 -11.72 -5.73
CA TYR A 121 24.51 -12.09 -4.39
C TYR A 121 24.25 -10.85 -3.52
N GLU A 122 25.14 -9.85 -3.57
CA GLU A 122 24.97 -8.60 -2.82
C GLU A 122 23.76 -7.80 -3.32
N LEU A 123 23.58 -7.73 -4.64
CA LEU A 123 22.39 -7.14 -5.25
C LEU A 123 21.12 -7.86 -4.79
N ARG A 124 21.12 -9.20 -4.83
CA ARG A 124 20.00 -10.02 -4.37
C ARG A 124 19.66 -9.76 -2.90
N SER A 125 20.67 -9.76 -2.03
CA SER A 125 20.50 -9.50 -0.60
C SER A 125 19.95 -8.11 -0.34
N ALA A 126 20.50 -7.08 -1.01
CA ALA A 126 20.06 -5.70 -0.85
C ALA A 126 18.63 -5.48 -1.36
N ALA A 127 18.27 -6.09 -2.50
CA ALA A 127 16.91 -6.01 -3.05
C ALA A 127 15.88 -6.68 -2.12
N VAL A 128 16.24 -7.84 -1.55
CA VAL A 128 15.41 -8.52 -0.55
C VAL A 128 15.26 -7.64 0.69
N GLU A 129 16.34 -7.07 1.22
CA GLU A 129 16.25 -6.18 2.39
C GLU A 129 15.31 -4.98 2.14
N ALA A 130 15.46 -4.30 1.01
CA ALA A 130 14.58 -3.20 0.61
C ALA A 130 13.11 -3.66 0.49
N PHE A 131 12.88 -4.83 -0.12
CA PHE A 131 11.54 -5.41 -0.26
C PHE A 131 10.87 -5.66 1.09
N TRP A 132 11.60 -6.20 2.07
CA TRP A 132 11.08 -6.48 3.41
C TRP A 132 10.81 -5.21 4.21
N LYS A 133 11.61 -4.16 3.97
CA LYS A 133 11.38 -2.80 4.48
C LYS A 133 10.23 -2.06 3.77
N ARG A 134 9.63 -2.67 2.74
CA ARG A 134 8.59 -2.09 1.87
C ARG A 134 9.04 -0.85 1.10
N ASP A 135 10.35 -0.70 0.92
CA ASP A 135 10.94 0.27 0.01
C ASP A 135 10.93 -0.35 -1.41
N TYR A 136 9.73 -0.35 -2.02
CA TYR A 136 9.48 -1.06 -3.26
C TYR A 136 10.15 -0.40 -4.46
N LEU A 137 10.32 0.93 -4.46
CA LEU A 137 11.02 1.64 -5.53
C LEU A 137 12.50 1.23 -5.55
N ARG A 138 13.16 1.23 -4.38
CA ARG A 138 14.54 0.75 -4.26
C ARG A 138 14.66 -0.73 -4.59
N ALA A 139 13.76 -1.58 -4.07
CA ALA A 139 13.77 -3.01 -4.35
C ALA A 139 13.64 -3.28 -5.86
N MET A 140 12.69 -2.64 -6.53
CA MET A 140 12.49 -2.74 -7.99
C MET A 140 13.75 -2.32 -8.74
N THR A 141 14.35 -1.18 -8.39
CA THR A 141 15.57 -0.67 -9.04
C THR A 141 16.74 -1.63 -8.92
N ILE A 142 16.96 -2.21 -7.73
CA ILE A 142 18.04 -3.19 -7.52
C ILE A 142 17.73 -4.49 -8.26
N PHE A 143 16.48 -4.94 -8.29
CA PHE A 143 16.09 -6.12 -9.05
C PHE A 143 16.23 -5.93 -10.57
N ASP A 144 15.98 -4.73 -11.10
CA ASP A 144 16.24 -4.40 -12.50
C ASP A 144 17.72 -4.55 -12.84
N GLU A 145 18.63 -4.06 -11.97
CA GLU A 145 20.07 -4.25 -12.18
C GLU A 145 20.47 -5.73 -12.08
N LEU A 146 19.93 -6.46 -11.11
CA LEU A 146 20.17 -7.90 -10.98
C LEU A 146 19.69 -8.69 -12.22
N ALA A 147 18.54 -8.31 -12.78
CA ALA A 147 17.95 -8.95 -13.96
C ALA A 147 18.80 -8.77 -15.23
N LYS A 148 19.59 -7.70 -15.33
CA LYS A 148 20.52 -7.46 -16.46
C LYS A 148 21.71 -8.43 -16.44
N ILE A 149 22.03 -9.02 -15.29
CA ILE A 149 23.13 -9.99 -15.17
C ILE A 149 22.67 -11.35 -15.71
N HIS A 150 22.93 -11.58 -17.00
CA HIS A 150 22.60 -12.83 -17.66
C HIS A 150 23.19 -14.05 -16.93
N ASN A 151 22.40 -15.14 -16.86
CA ASN A 151 22.76 -16.42 -16.24
C ASN A 151 23.08 -16.39 -14.74
N SER A 152 22.63 -15.35 -14.02
CA SER A 152 22.71 -15.33 -12.57
C SER A 152 21.69 -16.27 -11.93
N ASN A 153 22.15 -17.26 -11.17
CA ASN A 153 21.27 -18.12 -10.36
C ASN A 153 20.54 -17.35 -9.25
N GLU A 154 21.00 -16.13 -8.93
CA GLU A 154 20.39 -15.27 -7.93
C GLU A 154 19.09 -14.63 -8.43
N TYR A 155 18.93 -14.48 -9.75
CA TYR A 155 17.70 -13.97 -10.36
C TYR A 155 16.76 -15.12 -10.77
N ASN A 156 16.40 -15.94 -9.79
CA ASN A 156 15.49 -17.08 -9.96
C ASN A 156 14.01 -16.68 -9.77
N HIS A 157 13.10 -17.65 -9.85
CA HIS A 157 11.66 -17.44 -9.71
C HIS A 157 11.26 -16.71 -8.41
N VAL A 158 11.99 -16.90 -7.29
CA VAL A 158 11.71 -16.18 -6.03
C VAL A 158 12.11 -14.71 -6.16
N ALA A 159 13.18 -14.42 -6.88
CA ALA A 159 13.58 -13.05 -7.19
C ALA A 159 12.59 -12.38 -8.15
N MET A 160 12.18 -13.09 -9.20
CA MET A 160 11.14 -12.61 -10.12
C MET A 160 9.82 -12.33 -9.42
N TYR A 161 9.42 -13.18 -8.46
CA TYR A 161 8.24 -12.95 -7.62
C TYR A 161 8.36 -11.62 -6.86
N GLN A 162 9.44 -11.43 -6.11
CA GLN A 162 9.64 -10.21 -5.32
C GLN A 162 9.79 -8.97 -6.20
N HIS A 163 10.44 -9.11 -7.35
CA HIS A 163 10.57 -8.04 -8.33
C HIS A 163 9.20 -7.63 -8.89
N GLY A 164 8.39 -8.59 -9.35
CA GLY A 164 7.03 -8.31 -9.83
C GLY A 164 6.15 -7.68 -8.75
N VAL A 165 6.25 -8.16 -7.50
CA VAL A 165 5.53 -7.56 -6.35
C VAL A 165 5.99 -6.13 -6.08
N ALA A 166 7.30 -5.87 -6.04
CA ALA A 166 7.83 -4.53 -5.86
C ALA A 166 7.33 -3.59 -6.96
N MET A 167 7.38 -4.04 -8.22
CA MET A 167 7.02 -3.23 -9.38
C MET A 167 5.54 -2.82 -9.38
N TRP A 168 4.61 -3.73 -9.10
CA TRP A 168 3.20 -3.34 -9.06
C TRP A 168 2.87 -2.46 -7.84
N ASN A 169 3.49 -2.70 -6.68
CA ASN A 169 3.30 -1.84 -5.50
C ASN A 169 3.85 -0.42 -5.73
N THR A 170 5.04 -0.31 -6.33
CA THR A 170 5.62 0.98 -6.75
C THR A 170 4.67 1.73 -7.70
N SER A 171 4.07 1.03 -8.66
CA SER A 171 3.10 1.64 -9.59
C SER A 171 1.84 2.21 -8.90
N GLU A 172 1.47 1.66 -7.74
CA GLU A 172 0.34 2.10 -6.95
C GLU A 172 0.70 3.25 -6.01
N GLN A 173 1.83 3.15 -5.30
CA GLN A 173 2.34 4.20 -4.41
C GLN A 173 2.51 5.53 -5.16
N LEU A 174 3.24 5.48 -6.28
CA LEU A 174 3.51 6.65 -7.11
C LEU A 174 2.24 7.22 -7.76
N GLY A 175 1.25 6.37 -8.02
CA GLY A 175 -0.06 6.80 -8.51
C GLY A 175 -0.92 7.51 -7.45
N ALA A 176 -0.75 7.18 -6.18
CA ALA A 176 -1.51 7.75 -5.07
C ALA A 176 -0.93 9.10 -4.60
N GLU A 177 0.39 9.25 -4.66
CA GLU A 177 1.12 10.45 -4.21
C GLU A 177 1.01 11.64 -5.18
N GLY A 178 0.28 11.48 -6.28
CA GLY A 178 0.10 12.55 -7.28
C GLY A 178 1.39 12.88 -8.03
N HIS A 179 2.40 12.01 -7.96
CA HIS A 179 3.58 12.11 -8.80
C HIS A 179 3.15 12.09 -10.27
N ILE A 180 3.76 12.96 -11.06
CA ILE A 180 3.52 13.08 -12.51
C ILE A 180 4.23 11.93 -13.24
N TYR A 181 4.00 10.70 -12.81
CA TYR A 181 4.34 9.57 -13.64
C TYR A 181 3.30 9.47 -14.73
N ASP A 182 3.81 9.39 -15.96
CA ASP A 182 3.00 9.12 -17.12
C ASP A 182 2.20 7.82 -16.89
N LEU A 183 0.90 7.86 -17.18
CA LEU A 183 0.03 6.69 -17.15
C LEU A 183 0.65 5.54 -17.94
N HIS A 184 1.35 5.85 -19.04
CA HIS A 184 2.10 4.87 -19.82
C HIS A 184 3.18 4.14 -19.01
N GLN A 185 3.93 4.84 -18.16
CA GLN A 185 4.96 4.22 -17.32
C GLN A 185 4.34 3.27 -16.29
N ARG A 186 3.23 3.68 -15.67
CA ARG A 186 2.49 2.82 -14.71
C ARG A 186 1.96 1.56 -15.39
N ILE A 187 1.36 1.70 -16.57
CA ILE A 187 0.90 0.55 -17.37
C ILE A 187 2.09 -0.35 -17.76
N SER A 188 3.22 0.23 -18.14
CA SER A 188 4.44 -0.51 -18.48
C SER A 188 4.95 -1.33 -17.30
N TRP A 189 5.07 -0.73 -16.11
CA TRP A 189 5.45 -1.45 -14.89
C TRP A 189 4.47 -2.56 -14.53
N LEU A 190 3.16 -2.32 -14.61
CA LEU A 190 2.18 -3.35 -14.33
C LEU A 190 2.26 -4.52 -15.33
N LYS A 191 2.47 -4.26 -16.62
CA LYS A 191 2.67 -5.32 -17.64
C LYS A 191 3.92 -6.15 -17.36
N ASN A 192 5.03 -5.48 -17.04
CA ASN A 192 6.28 -6.16 -16.69
C ASN A 192 6.12 -6.98 -15.40
N ALA A 193 5.42 -6.45 -14.39
CA ALA A 193 5.11 -7.18 -13.17
C ALA A 193 4.28 -8.45 -13.46
N VAL A 194 3.29 -8.37 -14.36
CA VAL A 194 2.49 -9.53 -14.77
C VAL A 194 3.35 -10.62 -15.40
N GLU A 195 4.26 -10.27 -16.33
CA GLU A 195 5.13 -11.27 -16.95
C GLU A 195 6.13 -11.88 -15.93
N LEU A 196 6.71 -11.07 -15.04
CA LEU A 196 7.59 -11.57 -13.98
C LEU A 196 6.86 -12.54 -13.04
N LEU A 197 5.63 -12.20 -12.64
CA LEU A 197 4.81 -13.04 -11.76
C LEU A 197 4.31 -14.29 -12.47
N LYS A 198 4.18 -14.26 -13.79
CA LYS A 198 3.86 -15.43 -14.61
C LYS A 198 5.02 -16.42 -14.71
N GLU A 199 6.24 -15.95 -14.85
CA GLU A 199 7.42 -16.81 -14.77
C GLU A 199 7.59 -17.36 -13.34
N ALA A 200 7.43 -16.49 -12.33
CA ALA A 200 7.51 -16.90 -10.93
C ALA A 200 6.45 -17.95 -10.54
N SER A 201 5.26 -17.94 -11.18
CA SER A 201 4.23 -18.94 -10.92
C SER A 201 4.58 -20.34 -11.44
N GLN A 202 5.62 -20.49 -12.28
CA GLN A 202 6.17 -21.78 -12.68
C GLN A 202 7.10 -22.41 -11.63
N HIS A 203 7.20 -21.82 -10.42
CA HIS A 203 8.00 -22.36 -9.34
C HIS A 203 7.52 -23.77 -8.91
N ARG A 204 8.48 -24.68 -8.67
CA ARG A 204 8.20 -26.09 -8.32
C ARG A 204 7.39 -26.25 -7.02
N ASN A 205 7.65 -25.39 -6.03
CA ASN A 205 6.87 -25.34 -4.80
C ASN A 205 5.51 -24.66 -5.06
N SER A 206 4.42 -25.38 -4.82
CA SER A 206 3.03 -24.93 -4.98
C SER A 206 2.70 -23.67 -4.19
N ASP A 207 3.28 -23.50 -3.01
CA ASP A 207 3.00 -22.33 -2.15
C ASP A 207 3.53 -21.05 -2.79
N TYR A 208 4.73 -21.12 -3.37
CA TYR A 208 5.31 -20.00 -4.12
C TYR A 208 4.58 -19.75 -5.43
N SER A 209 4.19 -20.81 -6.13
CA SER A 209 3.38 -20.71 -7.35
C SER A 209 2.05 -19.98 -7.08
N ALA A 210 1.34 -20.39 -6.02
CA ALA A 210 0.08 -19.76 -5.62
C ALA A 210 0.26 -18.31 -5.15
N LYS A 211 1.34 -18.00 -4.41
CA LYS A 211 1.69 -16.62 -4.05
C LYS A 211 1.90 -15.74 -5.29
N ALA A 212 2.60 -16.25 -6.29
CA ALA A 212 2.84 -15.53 -7.52
C ALA A 212 1.54 -15.33 -8.32
N LEU A 213 0.68 -16.35 -8.44
CA LEU A 213 -0.65 -16.23 -9.06
C LEU A 213 -1.53 -15.21 -8.35
N TYR A 214 -1.55 -15.25 -7.01
CA TYR A 214 -2.30 -14.31 -6.19
C TYR A 214 -1.86 -12.85 -6.45
N GLU A 215 -0.55 -12.58 -6.43
CA GLU A 215 -0.03 -11.25 -6.71
C GLU A 215 -0.23 -10.85 -8.19
N ARG A 216 -0.13 -11.81 -9.14
CA ARG A 216 -0.41 -11.55 -10.57
C ARG A 216 -1.85 -11.13 -10.78
N SER A 217 -2.80 -11.78 -10.11
CA SER A 217 -4.21 -11.43 -10.20
C SER A 217 -4.50 -9.99 -9.76
N LYS A 218 -3.79 -9.47 -8.75
CA LYS A 218 -3.91 -8.07 -8.32
C LYS A 218 -3.38 -7.12 -9.39
N ALA A 219 -2.20 -7.39 -9.94
CA ALA A 219 -1.60 -6.58 -10.99
C ALA A 219 -2.50 -6.55 -12.25
N LEU A 220 -3.04 -7.70 -12.65
CA LEU A 220 -3.99 -7.83 -13.76
C LEU A 220 -5.31 -7.07 -13.51
N CYS A 221 -5.90 -7.21 -12.32
CA CYS A 221 -7.08 -6.46 -11.93
C CYS A 221 -6.81 -4.94 -11.93
N ARG A 222 -5.58 -4.52 -11.61
CA ARG A 222 -5.22 -3.11 -11.71
C ARG A 222 -5.09 -2.65 -13.15
N LEU A 223 -4.46 -3.44 -14.01
CA LEU A 223 -4.36 -3.17 -15.45
C LEU A 223 -5.74 -3.03 -16.09
N SER A 224 -6.71 -3.88 -15.75
CA SER A 224 -8.05 -3.82 -16.34
C SER A 224 -8.78 -2.50 -16.02
N HIS A 225 -8.45 -1.84 -14.91
CA HIS A 225 -9.00 -0.52 -14.59
C HIS A 225 -8.29 0.62 -15.33
N LEU A 226 -7.05 0.42 -15.77
CA LEU A 226 -6.26 1.44 -16.46
C LEU A 226 -6.35 1.31 -18.00
N VAL A 227 -6.68 0.13 -18.50
CA VAL A 227 -6.82 -0.18 -19.92
C VAL A 227 -8.28 -0.53 -20.21
N THR A 228 -9.07 0.51 -20.51
CA THR A 228 -10.55 0.47 -20.56
C THR A 228 -11.12 -0.50 -21.61
N ASP A 229 -10.35 -0.85 -22.64
CA ASP A 229 -10.84 -1.64 -23.78
C ASP A 229 -10.55 -3.14 -23.67
N ASP A 230 -9.88 -3.59 -22.60
CA ASP A 230 -9.40 -4.98 -22.49
C ASP A 230 -9.94 -5.69 -21.25
N ASN A 231 -11.14 -6.27 -21.38
CA ASN A 231 -11.71 -7.14 -20.34
C ASN A 231 -10.90 -8.44 -20.15
N ALA A 232 -9.98 -8.79 -21.06
CA ALA A 232 -9.19 -10.01 -20.92
C ALA A 232 -8.28 -9.97 -19.68
N PHE A 233 -7.79 -8.79 -19.28
CA PHE A 233 -7.01 -8.66 -18.04
C PHE A 233 -7.83 -8.98 -16.80
N PHE A 234 -9.11 -8.55 -16.75
CA PHE A 234 -9.97 -8.86 -15.62
C PHE A 234 -10.30 -10.35 -15.58
N THR A 235 -10.63 -10.96 -16.73
CA THR A 235 -10.83 -12.41 -16.84
C THR A 235 -9.60 -13.20 -16.38
N GLN A 236 -8.40 -12.82 -16.82
CA GLN A 236 -7.16 -13.47 -16.36
C GLN A 236 -6.93 -13.27 -14.86
N ALA A 237 -7.28 -12.11 -14.31
CA ALA A 237 -7.22 -11.87 -12.87
C ALA A 237 -8.12 -12.85 -12.10
N CYS A 238 -9.35 -13.08 -12.58
CA CYS A 238 -10.28 -14.06 -12.02
C CYS A 238 -9.67 -15.47 -12.01
N GLU A 239 -9.16 -15.92 -13.17
CA GLU A 239 -8.58 -17.25 -13.33
C GLU A 239 -7.38 -17.48 -12.39
N ASP A 240 -6.52 -16.47 -12.23
CA ASP A 240 -5.35 -16.58 -11.36
C ASP A 240 -5.71 -16.58 -9.88
N ALA A 241 -6.67 -15.73 -9.50
CA ALA A 241 -7.17 -15.68 -8.13
C ALA A 241 -7.83 -17.01 -7.74
N GLU A 242 -8.62 -17.62 -8.64
CA GLU A 242 -9.23 -18.92 -8.44
C GLU A 242 -8.16 -20.02 -8.29
N LYS A 243 -7.19 -20.08 -9.22
CA LYS A 243 -6.09 -21.05 -9.17
C LYS A 243 -5.29 -20.92 -7.88
N ALA A 244 -4.97 -19.69 -7.45
CA ALA A 244 -4.27 -19.45 -6.19
C ALA A 244 -5.08 -19.93 -4.98
N ALA A 245 -6.37 -19.60 -4.91
CA ALA A 245 -7.26 -20.00 -3.82
C ALA A 245 -7.39 -21.53 -3.70
N ASN A 246 -7.52 -22.22 -4.83
CA ASN A 246 -7.67 -23.67 -4.89
C ASN A 246 -6.36 -24.44 -4.64
N SER A 247 -5.20 -23.78 -4.76
CA SER A 247 -3.89 -24.46 -4.64
C SER A 247 -3.46 -24.70 -3.19
N VAL A 248 -3.68 -23.74 -2.29
CA VAL A 248 -3.12 -23.77 -0.91
C VAL A 248 -4.16 -23.46 0.16
N TYR A 249 -5.39 -23.10 -0.23
CA TYR A 249 -6.50 -22.76 0.69
C TYR A 249 -6.16 -21.65 1.72
N GLU A 250 -5.24 -20.75 1.35
CA GLU A 250 -4.88 -19.61 2.19
C GLU A 250 -6.04 -18.60 2.23
N ARG A 251 -6.43 -18.15 3.42
CA ARG A 251 -7.60 -17.29 3.63
C ARG A 251 -7.52 -16.02 2.78
N ALA A 252 -6.34 -15.41 2.68
CA ALA A 252 -6.12 -14.19 1.90
C ALA A 252 -6.43 -14.39 0.40
N TYR A 253 -6.18 -15.58 -0.15
CA TYR A 253 -6.39 -15.87 -1.58
C TYR A 253 -7.87 -16.11 -1.84
N ILE A 254 -8.52 -16.88 -0.96
CA ILE A 254 -9.96 -17.16 -1.02
C ILE A 254 -10.75 -15.84 -0.93
N SER A 255 -10.47 -15.01 0.07
CA SER A 255 -11.18 -13.74 0.24
C SER A 255 -10.97 -12.77 -0.92
N TRP A 256 -9.78 -12.76 -1.52
CA TRP A 256 -9.54 -11.95 -2.71
C TRP A 256 -10.32 -12.48 -3.93
N TYR A 257 -10.31 -13.79 -4.18
CA TYR A 257 -11.09 -14.39 -5.25
C TYR A 257 -12.59 -14.11 -5.09
N GLN A 258 -13.15 -14.30 -3.90
CA GLN A 258 -14.55 -13.96 -3.59
C GLN A 258 -14.89 -12.51 -3.93
N ARG A 259 -14.00 -11.58 -3.57
CA ARG A 259 -14.17 -10.16 -3.90
C ARG A 259 -14.20 -9.90 -5.40
N LEU A 260 -13.47 -10.67 -6.20
CA LEU A 260 -13.49 -10.54 -7.65
C LEU A 260 -14.77 -11.13 -8.25
N VAL A 261 -15.27 -12.26 -7.72
CA VAL A 261 -16.59 -12.84 -8.08
C VAL A 261 -17.73 -11.85 -7.82
N GLU A 262 -17.73 -11.18 -6.67
CA GLU A 262 -18.73 -10.14 -6.37
C GLU A 262 -18.70 -8.95 -7.37
N ARG A 263 -17.58 -8.78 -8.08
CA ARG A 263 -17.38 -7.74 -9.10
C ARG A 263 -17.62 -8.22 -10.53
N GLY A 264 -18.00 -9.49 -10.72
CA GLY A 264 -18.32 -10.05 -12.03
C GLY A 264 -17.23 -10.94 -12.63
N CYS A 265 -16.38 -11.56 -11.82
CA CYS A 265 -16.02 -12.94 -12.13
C CYS A 265 -17.27 -13.84 -11.94
#